data_AF-A0A453B471-F1
#
_entry.id   AF-A0A453B471-F1
#
_cell.length_a   1.000
_cell.length_b   1.000
_cell.length_c   1.000
_cell.angle_alpha   90.00
_cell.angle_beta   90.00
_cell.angle_gamma   90.00
#
_symmetry.space_group_name_H-M   'P 1'
#
loop_
_entity.id
_entity.type
_entity.pdbx_description
1 polymer ?
#
loop_
_entity_poly.entity_id
_entity_poly.type
_entity_poly.pdbx_seq_one_letter_code
_entity_poly.pdbx_strand_id
1 'polypeptide(L)'
;PRSNPLRLTMDAQYNPRTVEEVFRDYKGRRNGLARALTTDVEEFFRQCDPEKENLCLYGFPNEHWEVNLPAEEVPPELPEPALGINFARDGMQEKDWLSMVAVHSDAWLLSVAFYFGARFGFDKSDR
;
A
#
# COMPACT_ATOMS: atom_id res chain seq x y z
N PRO A 1 7.46 -3.78 -20.68
CA PRO A 1 6.92 -3.29 -19.40
C PRO A 1 7.21 -1.79 -19.23
N ARG A 2 6.24 -0.93 -19.54
CA ARG A 2 6.42 0.52 -19.32
C ARG A 2 6.20 0.78 -17.83
N SER A 3 7.27 1.08 -17.11
CA SER A 3 7.21 1.68 -15.78
C SER A 3 6.20 2.83 -15.80
N ASN A 4 5.18 2.78 -14.94
CA ASN A 4 4.14 3.80 -14.84
C ASN A 4 4.80 5.14 -14.47
N PRO A 5 4.77 6.17 -15.33
CA PRO A 5 5.46 7.45 -15.06
C PRO A 5 4.96 8.13 -13.77
N LEU A 6 3.73 7.83 -13.35
CA LEU A 6 3.17 8.32 -12.08
C LEU A 6 3.85 7.72 -10.84
N ARG A 7 4.33 6.47 -10.93
CA ARG A 7 5.08 5.79 -9.87
C ARG A 7 6.44 6.46 -9.68
N LEU A 8 7.14 6.75 -10.79
CA LEU A 8 8.44 7.45 -10.79
C LEU A 8 8.37 8.91 -10.31
N THR A 9 7.28 9.63 -10.58
CA THR A 9 7.16 11.05 -10.17
C THR A 9 6.67 11.23 -8.74
N MET A 10 5.92 10.28 -8.17
CA MET A 10 5.53 10.33 -6.76
C MET A 10 6.64 9.83 -5.83
N ASP A 11 7.37 8.78 -6.21
CA ASP A 11 8.39 8.18 -5.35
C ASP A 11 9.70 8.99 -5.31
N ALA A 12 10.14 9.59 -6.43
CA ALA A 12 11.45 10.24 -6.51
C ALA A 12 11.57 11.60 -5.78
N GLN A 13 10.46 12.18 -5.28
CA GLN A 13 10.47 13.51 -4.66
C GLN A 13 9.71 13.62 -3.33
N TYR A 14 8.98 12.58 -2.93
CA TYR A 14 8.19 12.57 -1.70
C TYR A 14 9.00 11.99 -0.53
N ASN A 15 9.35 12.83 0.44
CA ASN A 15 10.29 12.49 1.49
C ASN A 15 9.85 13.13 2.83
N PRO A 16 8.89 12.52 3.56
CA PRO A 16 8.36 13.06 4.82
C PRO A 16 9.39 12.91 5.94
N ARG A 17 9.81 14.00 6.58
CA ARG A 17 10.94 14.01 7.53
C ARG A 17 10.56 14.32 8.97
N THR A 18 9.37 14.84 9.24
CA THR A 18 8.87 15.07 10.61
C THR A 18 7.76 14.09 11.00
N VAL A 19 7.49 13.94 12.29
CA VAL A 19 6.40 13.10 12.81
C VAL A 19 5.06 13.48 12.16
N GLU A 20 4.78 14.77 12.01
CA GLU A 20 3.55 15.27 11.40
C GLU A 20 3.48 14.94 9.90
N GLU A 21 4.60 14.99 9.20
CA GLU A 21 4.68 14.64 7.77
C GLU A 21 4.49 13.14 7.57
N VAL A 22 5.13 12.30 8.38
CA VAL A 22 4.96 10.84 8.35
C VAL A 22 3.52 10.46 8.72
N PHE A 23 2.93 11.10 9.73
CA PHE A 23 1.53 10.85 10.08
C PHE A 23 0.56 11.34 9.00
N ARG A 24 0.88 12.41 8.28
CA ARG A 24 0.10 12.86 7.12
C ARG A 24 0.19 11.87 5.96
N ASP A 25 1.38 11.35 5.67
CA ASP A 25 1.60 10.26 4.70
C ASP A 25 0.74 9.04 5.07
N TYR A 26 0.87 8.56 6.32
CA TYR A 26 0.10 7.44 6.84
C TYR A 26 -1.41 7.63 6.64
N LYS A 27 -1.95 8.80 7.00
CA LYS A 27 -3.38 9.10 6.82
C LYS A 27 -3.80 9.09 5.35
N GLY A 28 -2.98 9.68 4.49
CA GLY A 28 -3.27 9.70 3.05
C GLY A 28 -3.38 8.30 2.48
N ARG A 29 -2.36 7.47 2.73
CA ARG A 29 -2.34 6.06 2.29
C ARG A 29 -3.50 5.26 2.87
N ARG A 30 -3.77 5.43 4.17
CA ARG A 30 -4.90 4.79 4.87
C ARG A 30 -6.24 5.16 4.24
N ASN A 31 -6.45 6.42 3.87
CA ASN A 31 -7.68 6.87 3.23
C ASN A 31 -7.85 6.24 1.83
N GLY A 32 -6.76 6.14 1.05
CA GLY A 32 -6.76 5.44 -0.23
C GLY A 32 -7.15 3.96 -0.07
N LEU A 33 -6.52 3.25 0.86
CA LEU A 33 -6.82 1.84 1.15
C LEU A 33 -8.25 1.65 1.68
N ALA A 34 -8.71 2.51 2.59
CA ALA A 34 -10.06 2.46 3.11
C ALA A 34 -11.09 2.61 1.98
N ARG A 35 -10.84 3.51 1.02
CA ARG A 35 -11.70 3.65 -0.17
C ARG A 35 -11.71 2.39 -1.03
N ALA A 36 -10.54 1.79 -1.30
CA ALA A 36 -10.45 0.53 -2.06
C ALA A 36 -11.29 -0.58 -1.42
N LEU A 37 -11.26 -0.68 -0.08
CA LEU A 37 -11.93 -1.72 0.68
C LEU A 37 -13.39 -1.40 1.05
N THR A 38 -13.91 -0.22 0.67
CA THR A 38 -15.28 0.20 0.99
C THR A 38 -15.97 0.81 -0.23
N THR A 39 -15.77 2.10 -0.50
CA THR A 39 -16.45 2.85 -1.56
C THR A 39 -16.20 2.26 -2.95
N ASP A 40 -14.97 1.83 -3.21
CA ASP A 40 -14.52 1.36 -4.52
C ASP A 40 -14.37 -0.18 -4.57
N VAL A 41 -15.02 -0.90 -3.64
CA VAL A 41 -14.81 -2.35 -3.43
C VAL A 41 -15.07 -3.20 -4.67
N GLU A 42 -16.08 -2.85 -5.47
CA GLU A 42 -16.40 -3.57 -6.71
C GLU A 42 -15.30 -3.42 -7.77
N GLU A 43 -14.68 -2.24 -7.84
CA GLU A 43 -13.56 -1.97 -8.76
C GLU A 43 -12.30 -2.69 -8.27
N PHE A 44 -12.00 -2.60 -6.98
CA PHE A 44 -10.90 -3.31 -6.35
C PHE A 44 -11.00 -4.83 -6.54
N PHE A 45 -12.17 -5.42 -6.28
CA PHE A 45 -12.43 -6.85 -6.47
C PHE A 45 -12.20 -7.29 -7.92
N ARG A 46 -12.67 -6.49 -8.88
CA ARG A 46 -12.52 -6.77 -10.32
C ARG A 46 -11.07 -6.71 -10.78
N GLN A 47 -10.28 -5.77 -10.25
CA GLN A 47 -8.85 -5.65 -10.59
C GLN A 47 -8.00 -6.80 -10.05
N CYS A 48 -8.41 -7.41 -8.92
CA CYS A 48 -7.76 -8.55 -8.28
C CYS A 48 -8.04 -9.89 -8.99
N ASP A 49 -7.73 -9.97 -10.27
CA ASP A 49 -7.91 -11.18 -11.10
C ASP A 49 -6.97 -12.33 -10.65
N PRO A 50 -7.49 -13.50 -10.22
CA PRO A 50 -6.70 -14.64 -9.77
C PRO A 50 -5.82 -15.24 -10.87
N GLU A 51 -6.14 -15.01 -12.15
CA GLU A 51 -5.36 -15.52 -13.28
C GLU A 51 -4.15 -14.63 -13.64
N LYS A 52 -4.01 -13.47 -12.97
CA LYS A 52 -2.83 -12.60 -13.09
C LYS A 52 -1.73 -13.04 -12.12
N GLU A 53 -0.52 -12.54 -12.36
CA GLU A 53 0.61 -12.68 -11.43
C GLU A 53 0.32 -12.09 -10.03
N ASN A 54 1.30 -12.17 -9.12
CA ASN A 54 1.16 -11.81 -7.71
C ASN A 54 0.82 -10.31 -7.53
N LEU A 55 -0.46 -9.96 -7.43
CA LEU A 55 -0.89 -8.57 -7.26
C LEU A 55 -0.78 -8.11 -5.80
N CYS A 56 -0.54 -6.82 -5.62
CA CYS A 56 -0.52 -6.11 -4.34
C CYS A 56 -1.54 -4.97 -4.37
N LEU A 57 -2.03 -4.55 -3.19
CA LEU A 57 -2.80 -3.32 -3.02
C LEU A 57 -1.89 -2.24 -2.43
N TYR A 58 -1.74 -1.13 -3.15
CA TYR A 58 -0.95 0.03 -2.74
C TYR A 58 -1.86 1.19 -2.33
N GLY A 59 -1.49 1.88 -1.26
CA GLY A 59 -2.05 3.16 -0.85
C GLY A 59 -1.03 4.29 -1.02
N PHE A 60 -1.48 5.44 -1.52
CA PHE A 60 -0.62 6.59 -1.81
C PHE A 60 -0.95 7.81 -0.91
N PRO A 61 0.02 8.71 -0.67
CA PRO A 61 -0.16 9.85 0.24
C PRO A 61 -1.24 10.84 -0.22
N ASN A 62 -1.60 10.83 -1.51
CA ASN A 62 -2.65 11.63 -2.11
C ASN A 62 -4.05 10.99 -2.01
N GLU A 63 -4.23 10.00 -1.14
CA GLU A 63 -5.50 9.27 -0.95
C GLU A 63 -5.95 8.44 -2.16
N HIS A 64 -5.00 8.12 -3.04
CA HIS A 64 -5.19 7.19 -4.13
C HIS A 64 -4.82 5.75 -3.71
N TRP A 65 -5.37 4.77 -4.44
CA TRP A 65 -5.04 3.37 -4.30
C TRP A 65 -4.81 2.74 -5.68
N GLU A 66 -3.97 1.71 -5.76
CA GLU A 66 -3.67 0.99 -7.00
C GLU A 66 -3.51 -0.50 -6.73
N VAL A 67 -4.04 -1.35 -7.61
CA VAL A 67 -3.70 -2.78 -7.68
C VAL A 67 -2.64 -2.97 -8.76
N ASN A 68 -1.45 -3.41 -8.37
CA ASN A 68 -0.32 -3.56 -9.30
C ASN A 68 0.61 -4.70 -8.87
N LEU A 69 1.55 -5.06 -9.75
CA LEU A 69 2.66 -5.96 -9.44
C LEU A 69 3.62 -5.32 -8.40
N PRO A 70 4.33 -6.15 -7.62
CA PRO A 70 5.39 -5.69 -6.71
C PRO A 70 6.43 -4.83 -7.44
N ALA A 71 7.21 -4.02 -6.71
CA ALA A 71 8.27 -3.25 -7.35
C ALA A 71 9.30 -4.20 -8.00
N GLU A 72 9.80 -3.80 -9.16
CA GLU A 72 10.85 -4.54 -9.88
C GLU A 72 12.25 -4.29 -9.27
N GLU A 73 12.41 -3.24 -8.46
CA GLU A 73 13.69 -2.84 -7.87
C GLU A 73 14.11 -3.76 -6.71
N VAL A 74 15.41 -4.08 -6.64
CA VAL A 74 15.99 -4.93 -5.60
C VAL A 74 17.24 -4.24 -5.00
N PRO A 75 17.18 -3.74 -3.74
CA PRO A 75 16.02 -3.72 -2.84
C PRO A 75 15.02 -2.60 -3.18
N PRO A 76 13.72 -2.77 -2.91
CA PRO A 76 12.74 -1.70 -3.06
C PRO A 76 12.99 -0.58 -2.05
N GLU A 77 12.61 0.66 -2.40
CA GLU A 77 12.78 1.82 -1.52
C GLU A 77 11.90 1.74 -0.26
N LEU A 78 10.63 1.33 -0.41
CA LEU A 78 9.68 1.17 0.68
C LEU A 78 9.42 -0.32 0.98
N PRO A 79 8.96 -0.66 2.19
CA PRO A 79 8.42 -1.99 2.48
C PRO A 79 7.33 -2.37 1.47
N GLU A 80 7.35 -3.62 1.00
CA GLU A 80 6.34 -4.12 0.07
C GLU A 80 5.04 -4.51 0.80
N PRO A 81 3.85 -4.28 0.21
CA PRO A 81 2.58 -4.82 0.70
C PRO A 81 2.53 -6.35 0.61
N ALA A 82 1.42 -6.96 1.02
CA ALA A 82 1.22 -8.39 0.83
C ALA A 82 1.10 -8.76 -0.67
N LEU A 83 1.91 -9.74 -1.09
CA LEU A 83 1.93 -10.26 -2.46
C LEU A 83 0.84 -11.33 -2.65
N GLY A 84 0.22 -11.33 -3.84
CA GLY A 84 -0.68 -12.40 -4.26
C GLY A 84 -2.06 -12.34 -3.60
N ILE A 85 -2.54 -11.14 -3.23
CA ILE A 85 -3.87 -10.99 -2.61
C ILE A 85 -4.99 -11.50 -3.53
N ASN A 86 -4.77 -11.51 -4.84
CA ASN A 86 -5.71 -11.98 -5.86
C ASN A 86 -5.95 -13.50 -5.81
N PHE A 87 -4.97 -14.30 -5.39
CA PHE A 87 -5.10 -15.78 -5.42
C PHE A 87 -6.14 -16.32 -4.44
N ALA A 88 -6.31 -15.64 -3.31
CA ALA A 88 -7.25 -16.05 -2.28
C ALA A 88 -8.68 -15.54 -2.53
N ARG A 89 -8.89 -14.67 -3.52
CA ARG A 89 -10.15 -13.93 -3.74
C ARG A 89 -11.36 -14.87 -3.90
N ASP A 90 -11.23 -15.86 -4.78
CA ASP A 90 -12.33 -16.78 -5.11
C ASP A 90 -12.37 -18.03 -4.21
N GLY A 91 -11.38 -18.17 -3.31
CA GLY A 91 -11.24 -19.30 -2.40
C GLY A 91 -11.94 -19.13 -1.04
N MET A 92 -12.53 -17.97 -0.77
CA MET A 92 -13.23 -17.66 0.50
C MET A 92 -14.37 -16.67 0.29
N GLN A 93 -15.17 -16.42 1.35
CA GLN A 93 -16.20 -15.39 1.28
C GLN A 93 -15.57 -14.02 1.06
N GLU A 94 -16.19 -13.19 0.22
CA GLU A 94 -15.68 -11.86 -0.12
C GLU A 94 -15.34 -11.02 1.13
N LYS A 95 -16.20 -11.05 2.15
CA LYS A 95 -15.95 -10.35 3.42
C LYS A 95 -14.69 -10.85 4.15
N ASP A 96 -14.44 -12.15 4.12
CA ASP A 96 -13.27 -12.76 4.78
C ASP A 96 -12.00 -12.40 3.99
N TRP A 97 -12.08 -12.40 2.66
CA TRP A 97 -11.01 -11.93 1.78
C TRP A 97 -10.67 -10.45 2.01
N LEU A 98 -11.69 -9.57 2.02
CA LEU A 98 -11.52 -8.16 2.33
C LEU A 98 -10.91 -7.93 3.72
N SER A 99 -11.31 -8.74 4.72
CA SER A 99 -10.75 -8.66 6.07
C SER A 99 -9.28 -9.07 6.10
N MET A 100 -8.90 -10.12 5.36
CA MET A 100 -7.51 -10.53 5.20
C MET A 100 -6.68 -9.42 4.54
N VAL A 101 -7.17 -8.84 3.44
CA VAL A 101 -6.49 -7.73 2.77
C VAL A 101 -6.36 -6.51 3.70
N ALA A 102 -7.39 -6.18 4.48
CA ALA A 102 -7.36 -5.08 5.45
C ALA A 102 -6.27 -5.28 6.51
N VAL A 103 -6.17 -6.47 7.11
CA VAL A 103 -5.15 -6.78 8.12
C VAL A 103 -3.73 -6.63 7.57
N HIS A 104 -3.50 -7.13 6.35
CA HIS A 104 -2.20 -6.97 5.68
C HIS A 104 -1.91 -5.52 5.31
N SER A 105 -2.93 -4.75 4.93
CA SER A 105 -2.81 -3.33 4.60
C SER A 105 -2.47 -2.49 5.83
N ASP A 106 -3.08 -2.77 6.99
CA ASP A 106 -2.77 -2.11 8.26
C ASP A 106 -1.31 -2.38 8.70
N ALA A 107 -0.87 -3.63 8.57
CA ALA A 107 0.52 -4.00 8.86
C ALA A 107 1.51 -3.28 7.93
N TRP A 108 1.18 -3.18 6.64
CA TRP A 108 2.00 -2.48 5.66
C TRP A 108 2.09 -0.98 5.96
N LEU A 109 0.98 -0.31 6.29
CA LEU A 109 0.96 1.11 6.67
C LEU A 109 1.87 1.40 7.87
N LEU A 110 1.83 0.55 8.90
CA LEU A 110 2.73 0.68 10.05
C LEU A 110 4.19 0.48 9.61
N SER A 111 4.47 -0.53 8.79
CA SER A 111 5.82 -0.77 8.29
C SER A 111 6.38 0.43 7.53
N VAL A 112 5.58 1.09 6.68
CA VAL A 112 5.98 2.28 5.91
C VAL A 112 6.23 3.47 6.85
N ALA A 113 5.34 3.73 7.80
CA ALA A 113 5.49 4.84 8.75
C ALA A 113 6.77 4.68 9.60
N PHE A 114 7.01 3.48 10.14
CA PHE A 114 8.21 3.20 10.93
C PHE A 114 9.49 3.16 10.09
N TYR A 115 9.41 2.77 8.81
CA TYR A 115 10.53 2.88 7.87
C TYR A 115 10.97 4.34 7.74
N PHE A 116 10.05 5.28 7.52
CA PHE A 116 10.39 6.70 7.47
C PHE A 116 10.93 7.21 8.81
N GLY A 117 10.30 6.84 9.93
CA GLY A 117 10.80 7.21 11.26
C GLY A 117 12.24 6.74 11.49
N ALA A 118 12.56 5.50 11.15
CA ALA A 118 13.91 4.96 11.25
C ALA A 118 14.90 5.67 10.30
N ARG A 119 14.49 5.93 9.05
CA ARG A 119 15.31 6.61 8.03
C ARG A 119 15.68 8.03 8.43
N PHE A 120 14.84 8.72 9.20
CA PHE A 120 15.06 10.11 9.64
C PHE A 120 15.47 10.27 11.09
N GLY A 121 15.77 9.16 11.78
CA GLY A 121 16.38 9.19 13.11
C GLY A 121 15.41 9.50 14.25
N PHE A 122 14.13 9.14 14.11
CA PHE A 122 13.12 9.32 15.16
C PHE A 122 13.51 8.58 16.42
N ASP A 123 13.42 9.28 17.55
CA ASP A 123 13.77 8.72 18.85
C ASP A 123 12.57 8.03 19.52
N LYS A 124 12.67 7.75 20.83
CA LYS A 124 11.58 7.09 21.55
C LYS A 124 10.33 7.96 21.68
N SER A 125 10.48 9.28 21.75
CA SER A 125 9.38 10.23 21.89
C SER A 125 8.60 10.46 20.60
N ASP A 126 9.24 10.20 19.45
CA ASP A 126 8.65 10.34 18.12
C ASP A 126 7.89 9.08 17.62
N ARG A 127 8.04 7.93 18.30
CA ARG A 127 7.53 6.60 17.88
C ARG A 127 6.24 6.16 18.56
#